data_AF-A0A7X6TJ37-F1
#
_entry.id   AF-A0A7X6TJ37-F1
#
_cell.length_a   1.000
_cell.length_b   1.000
_cell.length_c   1.000
_cell.angle_alpha   90.00
_cell.angle_beta   90.00
_cell.angle_gamma   90.00
#
_symmetry.space_group_name_H-M   'P 1'
#
loop_
_entity.id
_entity.type
_entity.pdbx_description
1 polymer ?
#
loop_
_entity_poly.entity_id
_entity_poly.type
_entity_poly.pdbx_seq_one_letter_code
_entity_poly.pdbx_strand_id
1 'polypeptide(L)'
;MDEKEFDYLNVIPLVDVMLVLLTIVLTTSTFIATGGIQVELPEAVSTETAAPLTPRTLTIGLEGRIWVEADEVSLATLADALAATGRETPLVVRADRNLPLQQFVDVYEAV
;
A
#
# COMPACT_ATOMS: atom_id res chain seq x y z
N MET A 1 -47.97 37.97 -47.91
CA MET A 1 -47.38 36.73 -47.40
C MET A 1 -46.00 37.13 -46.97
N ASP A 2 -45.83 37.39 -45.68
CA ASP A 2 -44.52 37.69 -45.11
C ASP A 2 -44.44 36.86 -43.83
N GLU A 3 -43.95 35.64 -44.04
CA GLU A 3 -43.66 34.67 -43.00
C GLU A 3 -42.49 35.23 -42.21
N LYS A 4 -42.77 35.77 -41.02
CA LYS A 4 -41.73 36.24 -40.10
C LYS A 4 -41.06 35.01 -39.51
N GLU A 5 -39.99 34.56 -40.17
CA GLU A 5 -39.07 33.56 -39.64
C GLU A 5 -38.34 34.20 -38.45
N PHE A 6 -38.90 33.99 -37.26
CA PHE A 6 -38.25 34.37 -36.03
C PHE A 6 -37.17 33.32 -35.73
N ASP A 7 -35.98 33.54 -36.28
CA ASP A 7 -34.76 32.84 -35.86
C ASP A 7 -34.28 33.42 -34.51
N TYR A 8 -35.10 33.25 -33.48
CA TYR A 8 -34.66 33.47 -32.11
C TYR A 8 -33.94 32.21 -31.66
N LEU A 9 -32.61 32.27 -31.54
CA LEU A 9 -31.86 31.26 -30.82
C LEU A 9 -32.49 31.12 -29.42
N ASN A 10 -33.12 29.97 -29.16
CA ASN A 10 -33.78 29.73 -27.88
C ASN A 10 -32.73 29.67 -26.77
N VAL A 11 -32.54 30.78 -26.06
CA VAL A 11 -31.54 30.92 -24.98
C VAL A 11 -31.90 30.04 -23.78
N ILE A 12 -33.19 29.82 -23.53
CA ILE A 12 -33.66 29.05 -22.36
C ILE A 12 -33.15 27.59 -22.42
N PRO A 13 -33.35 26.80 -23.50
CA PRO A 13 -32.72 25.49 -23.65
C PRO A 13 -31.19 25.51 -23.67
N LEU A 14 -30.57 26.56 -24.23
CA LEU A 14 -29.12 26.66 -24.31
C LEU A 14 -28.48 26.82 -22.92
N VAL A 15 -29.06 27.69 -22.08
CA VAL A 15 -28.61 27.91 -20.71
C VAL A 15 -28.76 26.63 -19.89
N ASP A 16 -29.85 25.88 -20.07
CA ASP A 16 -30.07 24.61 -19.37
C ASP A 16 -28.97 23.58 -19.67
N VAL A 17 -28.61 23.40 -20.95
CA VAL A 17 -27.49 22.53 -21.35
C VAL A 17 -26.17 22.99 -20.73
N MET A 18 -25.91 24.30 -20.71
CA MET A 18 -24.67 24.83 -20.10
C MET A 18 -24.62 24.58 -18.58
N LEU A 19 -25.73 24.73 -17.87
CA LEU A 19 -25.80 24.48 -16.43
C LEU A 19 -25.59 22.99 -16.09
N VAL A 20 -26.14 22.08 -16.90
CA VAL A 20 -25.91 20.64 -16.77
C VAL A 20 -24.42 20.31 -16.97
N LEU A 21 -23.79 20.88 -18.00
CA LEU A 21 -22.35 20.70 -18.26
C LEU A 21 -21.48 21.21 -17.09
N LEU A 22 -21.78 22.40 -16.57
CA LEU A 22 -21.10 22.96 -15.40
C LEU A 22 -21.22 22.04 -14.18
N THR A 23 -22.42 21.51 -13.93
CA THR A 23 -22.69 20.60 -12.81
C THR A 23 -21.88 19.30 -12.93
N ILE A 24 -21.80 18.72 -14.13
CA ILE A 24 -21.00 17.52 -14.38
C ILE A 24 -19.51 17.78 -14.11
N VAL A 25 -18.96 18.89 -14.62
CA VAL A 25 -17.54 19.26 -14.42
C VAL A 25 -17.22 19.48 -12.94
N LEU A 26 -18.05 20.23 -12.21
CA LEU A 26 -17.85 20.48 -10.78
C LEU A 26 -17.93 19.18 -9.95
N THR A 27 -18.88 18.31 -10.27
CA THR A 27 -19.09 17.03 -9.55
C THR A 27 -17.92 16.07 -9.79
N THR A 28 -17.48 15.93 -11.05
CA THR A 28 -16.34 15.07 -11.41
C THR A 28 -15.01 15.61 -10.89
N SER A 29 -14.81 16.94 -10.87
CA SER A 29 -13.62 17.56 -10.30
C SER A 29 -13.51 17.31 -8.80
N THR A 30 -14.61 17.37 -8.05
CA THR A 30 -14.63 17.09 -6.61
C THR A 30 -14.36 15.61 -6.32
N PHE A 31 -14.79 14.70 -7.20
CA PHE A 31 -14.53 13.26 -7.05
C PHE A 31 -13.04 12.90 -7.20
N ILE A 32 -12.29 13.63 -8.03
CA ILE A 32 -10.84 13.41 -8.21
C ILE A 32 -10.03 13.87 -6.97
N ALA A 33 -10.60 14.73 -6.12
CA ALA A 33 -9.90 15.31 -4.97
C ALA A 33 -9.70 14.35 -3.78
N THR A 34 -10.32 13.17 -3.78
CA THR A 34 -10.14 12.16 -2.72
C THR A 34 -9.45 10.92 -3.27
N GLY A 35 -8.20 11.07 -3.69
CA GLY A 35 -7.42 9.99 -4.30
C GLY A 35 -5.96 10.07 -3.94
N GLY A 36 -5.64 9.87 -2.67
CA GLY A 36 -4.25 9.71 -2.24
C GLY A 36 -4.10 10.02 -0.76
N ILE A 37 -4.03 8.98 0.06
CA ILE A 37 -3.36 9.14 1.36
C ILE A 37 -1.96 9.63 1.02
N GLN A 38 -1.61 10.84 1.47
CA GLN A 38 -0.25 11.36 1.35
C GLN A 38 0.61 10.58 2.33
N VAL A 39 1.15 9.45 1.87
CA VAL A 39 2.10 8.64 2.64
C VAL A 39 3.45 9.33 2.51
N GLU A 40 3.86 10.04 3.56
CA GLU A 40 5.25 10.46 3.72
C GLU A 40 6.06 9.21 4.07
N LEU A 41 6.71 8.62 3.06
CA LEU A 41 7.71 7.59 3.33
C LEU A 41 8.91 8.30 3.99
N PRO A 42 9.36 7.84 5.18
CA PRO A 42 10.57 8.37 5.77
C PRO A 42 11.74 8.07 4.83
N GLU A 43 12.47 9.11 4.41
CA GLU A 43 13.74 8.91 3.72
C GLU A 43 14.73 8.30 4.73
N ALA A 44 15.16 7.07 4.45
CA ALA A 44 16.24 6.45 5.20
C ALA A 44 17.49 7.30 5.00
N VAL A 45 17.86 8.06 6.04
CA VAL A 45 19.16 8.73 6.13
C VAL A 45 20.21 7.64 6.03
N SER A 46 20.78 7.49 4.84
CA SER A 46 21.91 6.61 4.59
C SER A 46 23.08 7.19 5.37
N THR A 47 23.17 6.80 6.63
CA THR A 47 24.32 7.11 7.47
C THR A 47 25.39 6.13 7.05
N GLU A 48 26.44 6.71 6.48
CA GLU A 48 27.78 6.19 6.25
C GLU A 48 28.04 4.77 6.79
N THR A 49 28.37 3.86 5.87
CA THR A 49 29.34 2.77 6.07
C THR A 49 29.31 2.09 7.45
N ALA A 50 28.16 1.55 7.85
CA ALA A 50 28.18 0.30 8.60
C ALA A 50 28.41 -0.81 7.58
N ALA A 51 29.33 -1.75 7.84
CA ALA A 51 29.51 -2.94 7.00
C ALA A 51 28.13 -3.48 6.59
N PRO A 52 27.91 -3.88 5.33
CA PRO A 52 26.58 -4.29 4.88
C PRO A 52 26.09 -5.40 5.81
N LEU A 53 25.22 -5.05 6.75
CA LEU A 53 24.59 -5.99 7.66
C LEU A 53 23.80 -6.88 6.72
N THR A 54 24.30 -8.10 6.51
CA THR A 54 23.67 -9.02 5.57
C THR A 54 22.29 -9.30 6.15
N PRO A 55 21.21 -8.87 5.48
CA PRO A 55 19.89 -8.95 6.07
C PRO A 55 19.54 -10.42 6.27
N ARG A 56 19.19 -10.78 7.50
CA ARG A 56 18.76 -12.15 7.79
C ARG A 56 17.39 -12.39 7.20
N THR A 57 17.20 -13.55 6.59
CA THR A 57 15.91 -13.92 6.01
C THR A 57 15.19 -14.90 6.92
N LEU A 58 14.03 -14.51 7.45
CA LEU A 58 13.10 -15.40 8.13
C LEU A 58 12.09 -15.91 7.10
N THR A 59 12.07 -17.21 6.85
CA THR A 59 11.10 -17.84 5.96
C THR A 59 10.08 -18.62 6.77
N ILE A 60 8.79 -18.37 6.54
CA ILE A 60 7.68 -19.09 7.17
C ILE A 60 6.96 -19.86 6.07
N GLY A 61 7.10 -21.18 6.08
CA GLY A 61 6.46 -22.05 5.10
C GLY A 61 5.16 -22.65 5.62
N LEU A 62 4.58 -23.50 4.79
CA LEU A 62 3.34 -24.20 5.11
C LEU A 62 3.51 -25.09 6.34
N GLU A 63 2.45 -25.18 7.13
CA GLU A 63 2.38 -25.94 8.39
C GLU A 63 3.16 -25.32 9.55
N GLY A 64 3.64 -24.06 9.43
CA GLY A 64 4.32 -23.36 10.51
C GLY A 64 5.78 -23.75 10.69
N ARG A 65 6.39 -24.33 9.65
CA ARG A 65 7.83 -24.51 9.61
C ARG A 65 8.49 -23.16 9.40
N ILE A 66 9.49 -22.89 10.23
CA ILE A 66 10.21 -21.62 10.28
C ILE A 66 11.66 -21.91 9.95
N TRP A 67 12.21 -21.12 9.04
CA TRP A 67 13.62 -21.16 8.69
C TRP A 67 14.24 -19.80 8.90
N VAL A 68 15.39 -19.78 9.56
CA VAL A 68 16.25 -18.60 9.61
C VAL A 68 17.40 -18.89 8.67
N GLU A 69 17.45 -18.16 7.56
CA GLU A 69 18.37 -18.38 6.44
C GLU A 69 18.21 -19.78 5.81
N ALA A 70 19.00 -20.76 6.27
CA ALA A 70 18.96 -22.15 5.81
C ALA A 70 18.68 -23.14 6.95
N ASP A 71 18.64 -22.67 8.19
CA ASP A 71 18.45 -23.50 9.38
C ASP A 71 16.98 -23.53 9.78
N GLU A 72 16.43 -24.74 9.90
CA GLU A 72 15.08 -24.94 10.42
C GLU A 72 15.07 -24.71 11.94
N VAL A 73 14.19 -23.82 12.39
CA VAL A 73 14.04 -23.47 13.81
C VAL A 73 12.61 -23.66 14.25
N SER A 74 12.42 -24.01 15.51
CA SER A 74 11.10 -24.01 16.13
C SER A 74 10.73 -22.62 16.64
N LEU A 75 9.43 -22.36 16.82
CA LEU A 75 8.94 -21.11 17.42
C LEU A 75 9.59 -20.83 18.79
N ALA A 76 9.81 -21.88 19.59
CA ALA A 76 10.41 -21.75 20.92
C ALA A 76 11.89 -21.33 20.88
N THR A 77 12.61 -21.69 19.82
CA THR A 77 14.04 -21.40 19.64
C THR A 77 14.30 -20.19 18.75
N LEU A 78 13.25 -19.61 18.17
CA LEU A 78 13.35 -18.50 17.23
C LEU A 78 13.93 -17.23 17.90
N ALA A 79 13.42 -16.89 19.09
CA ALA A 79 13.88 -15.74 19.85
C ALA A 79 15.38 -15.85 20.19
N ASP A 80 15.85 -17.03 20.61
CA ASP A 80 17.27 -17.28 20.89
C ASP A 80 18.13 -17.22 19.62
N ALA A 81 17.63 -17.77 18.51
CA ALA A 81 18.33 -17.76 17.22
C ALA A 81 18.50 -16.35 16.65
N LEU A 82 17.58 -15.44 16.94
CA LEU A 82 17.64 -14.03 16.56
C LEU A 82 18.44 -13.18 17.57
N ALA A 83 18.35 -13.51 18.87
CA ALA A 83 19.11 -12.83 19.92
C ALA A 83 20.63 -12.99 19.73
N ALA A 84 21.07 -14.14 19.21
CA ALA A 84 22.49 -14.41 18.94
C ALA A 84 23.12 -13.46 17.89
N THR A 85 22.32 -12.82 17.04
CA THR A 85 22.80 -12.00 15.90
C THR A 85 22.72 -10.50 16.18
N GLY A 86 22.18 -10.08 17.32
CA GLY A 86 22.07 -8.68 17.72
C GLY A 86 20.89 -7.95 17.06
N ARG A 87 20.20 -7.12 17.86
CA ARG A 87 18.96 -6.41 17.48
C ARG A 87 19.08 -5.40 16.34
N GLU A 88 20.29 -5.11 15.90
CA GLU A 88 20.57 -4.08 14.87
C GLU A 88 20.63 -4.67 13.45
N THR A 89 20.56 -5.99 13.29
CA THR A 89 20.59 -6.65 11.98
C THR A 89 19.22 -6.56 11.30
N PRO A 90 19.13 -6.04 10.05
CA PRO A 90 17.87 -5.98 9.32
C PRO A 90 17.30 -7.38 9.05
N LEU A 91 16.02 -7.57 9.37
CA LEU A 91 15.30 -8.84 9.19
C LEU A 91 14.31 -8.74 8.02
N VAL A 92 14.45 -9.65 7.05
CA VAL A 92 13.53 -9.81 5.92
C VAL A 92 12.63 -11.01 6.19
N VAL A 93 11.32 -10.78 6.30
CA VAL A 93 10.34 -11.86 6.52
C VAL A 93 9.71 -12.27 5.19
N ARG A 94 9.78 -13.56 4.86
CA ARG A 94 9.17 -14.19 3.70
C ARG A 94 8.16 -15.22 4.18
N ALA A 95 6.89 -15.04 3.84
CA ALA A 95 5.85 -16.00 4.20
C ALA A 95 5.30 -16.68 2.94
N ASP A 96 4.96 -17.96 3.06
CA ASP A 96 4.23 -18.68 2.02
C ASP A 96 2.83 -18.06 1.82
N ARG A 97 2.37 -18.01 0.57
CA ARG A 97 1.08 -17.42 0.21
C ARG A 97 -0.11 -18.13 0.87
N ASN A 98 -0.01 -19.44 1.11
CA ASN A 98 -1.08 -20.24 1.68
C ASN A 98 -0.95 -20.38 3.21
N LEU A 99 -0.02 -19.66 3.85
CA LEU A 99 0.12 -19.61 5.30
C LEU A 99 -1.11 -18.95 5.94
N PRO A 100 -1.74 -19.57 6.95
CA PRO A 100 -2.79 -18.92 7.73
C PRO A 100 -2.27 -17.65 8.39
N LEU A 101 -3.01 -16.55 8.28
CA LEU A 101 -2.61 -15.27 8.86
C LEU A 101 -2.33 -15.36 10.37
N GLN A 102 -3.11 -16.15 11.11
CA GLN A 102 -2.89 -16.37 12.54
C GLN A 102 -1.48 -16.89 12.82
N GLN A 103 -1.04 -17.88 12.04
CA GLN A 103 0.27 -18.49 12.19
C GLN A 103 1.42 -17.51 11.86
N PHE A 104 1.19 -16.58 10.93
CA PHE A 104 2.13 -15.49 10.68
C PHE A 104 2.23 -14.54 11.88
N VAL A 105 1.09 -14.16 12.46
CA VAL A 105 1.05 -13.27 13.64
C VAL A 105 1.74 -13.92 14.83
N ASP A 106 1.49 -15.21 15.07
CA ASP A 106 2.12 -15.95 16.17
C ASP A 106 3.66 -15.96 16.05
N VAL A 107 4.20 -16.05 14.82
CA VAL A 107 5.65 -15.94 14.57
C VAL A 107 6.14 -14.50 14.72
N TYR A 108 5.36 -13.52 14.27
CA TYR A 108 5.71 -12.10 14.37
C TYR A 108 5.77 -11.61 15.83
N GLU A 109 4.89 -12.08 16.71
CA GLU A 109 4.93 -11.75 18.14
C GLU A 109 6.12 -12.39 18.87
N ALA A 110 6.69 -13.47 18.33
CA ALA A 110 7.81 -14.19 18.93
C ALA A 110 9.19 -13.60 18.60
N VAL A 111 9.25 -12.57 17.73
CA VAL A 111 10.47 -11.93 17.22
C VAL A 111 10.77 -10.61 17.95
#